data_AF-A0A1Y2TSF6-F1
#
_entry.id   AF-A0A1Y2TSF6-F1
#
_cell.length_a   1.000
_cell.length_b   1.000
_cell.length_c   1.000
_cell.angle_alpha   90.00
_cell.angle_beta   90.00
_cell.angle_gamma   90.00
#
_symmetry.space_group_name_H-M   'P 1'
#
loop_
_entity.id
_entity.type
_entity.pdbx_description
1 polymer ?
#
loop_
_entity_poly.entity_id
_entity_poly.type
_entity_poly.pdbx_seq_one_letter_code
_entity_poly.pdbx_strand_id
1 'polypeptide(L)'
;MDLSQISNPSTPRPSTGQQLLSPSSDSSGLETPTRPPFETPVAPSSGLSKRRQSSGSSQELPPLKRSSSDKANYSEGITMRKHVWDCIYENLEKHRYTMTASEKRIVKSLLQDILPEERHHYPVGSLETWTDLSKCSMRVSDRQMSRIIPLQHHSAMGHEPQGLTFFMTTWKLSVNDFAQLEEYLTSHEKTFSELRTWMDLIRSLDSETSGWLTVRYIGSCKAEQWRYVQYNLRYMNAERLKPLAGVLPEFLTAIEIALPQVASTIQTYALPVTLRTPEERALSRRIGAILLEFFGVPWILNRHEDSAISIPTECSSFKALKTRFHELAVTPSTVCPQNVKDDLAVLFQDIHSISRRRPETRYLSLTSSKCSVLLDQATPYMYKGIKALLVLAGNSMYLSEYLFNHSYLGGDNADAVMLKRIIKNISRIEGQEDSRPDLFPYYCLAPWLMDVFLGEKGKFMWRYIRLVRPMV
;
A
#
# COMPACT_ATOMS: atom_id res chain seq x y z
N MET A 1 39.46 31.61 44.16
CA MET A 1 40.83 31.12 43.96
C MET A 1 40.90 30.58 42.54
N ASP A 2 41.48 31.39 41.67
CA ASP A 2 41.95 31.02 40.33
C ASP A 2 42.98 29.90 40.41
N LEU A 3 42.90 28.95 39.48
CA LEU A 3 44.09 28.33 38.88
C LEU A 3 43.78 27.96 37.43
N SER A 4 44.36 28.77 36.56
CA SER A 4 44.42 28.63 35.11
C SER A 4 45.64 27.81 34.67
N GLN A 5 45.52 27.18 33.50
CA GLN A 5 46.58 26.75 32.58
C GLN A 5 47.38 25.49 32.93
N ILE A 6 47.43 24.54 31.98
CA ILE A 6 48.67 23.98 31.39
C ILE A 6 48.33 23.29 30.04
N SER A 7 48.96 23.85 29.01
CA SER A 7 49.52 23.33 27.75
C SER A 7 49.35 21.85 27.36
N ASN A 8 48.99 21.61 26.09
CA ASN A 8 49.23 20.35 25.36
C ASN A 8 50.15 20.61 24.15
N PRO A 9 51.23 19.82 23.96
CA PRO A 9 52.06 19.89 22.77
C PRO A 9 51.70 18.83 21.71
N SER A 10 51.78 19.27 20.46
CA SER A 10 52.46 18.63 19.32
C SER A 10 52.16 17.17 18.93
N THR A 11 51.48 17.04 17.79
CA THR A 11 51.51 15.93 16.83
C THR A 11 52.92 15.43 16.45
N PRO A 12 53.03 14.13 16.09
CA PRO A 12 53.94 13.71 15.05
C PRO A 12 53.24 12.92 13.91
N ARG A 13 53.59 13.29 12.67
CA ARG A 13 53.53 12.44 11.47
C ARG A 13 54.72 11.47 11.47
N PRO A 14 54.60 10.29 10.83
CA PRO A 14 55.50 9.92 9.73
C PRO A 14 54.71 9.36 8.53
N SER A 15 54.91 9.81 7.29
CA SER A 15 55.98 9.51 6.30
C SER A 15 55.83 8.17 5.56
N THR A 16 55.36 8.29 4.32
CA THR A 16 55.89 7.72 3.05
C THR A 16 56.66 6.39 3.06
N GLY A 17 56.27 5.46 2.18
CA GLY A 17 57.17 4.41 1.71
C GLY A 17 56.56 3.34 0.79
N GLN A 18 56.94 3.41 -0.49
CA GLN A 18 57.16 2.33 -1.46
C GLN A 18 56.02 1.82 -2.38
N GLN A 19 56.23 2.17 -3.66
CA GLN A 19 55.82 1.48 -4.89
C GLN A 19 56.38 0.05 -4.95
N LEU A 20 55.69 -0.85 -5.67
CA LEU A 20 56.20 -1.52 -6.88
C LEU A 20 55.23 -2.59 -7.43
N LEU A 21 55.10 -2.54 -8.77
CA LEU A 21 54.90 -3.64 -9.73
C LEU A 21 53.51 -4.28 -9.91
N SER A 22 52.93 -3.92 -11.06
CA SER A 22 52.05 -4.76 -11.88
C SER A 22 52.77 -6.05 -12.34
N PRO A 23 51.98 -7.08 -12.72
CA PRO A 23 52.10 -7.52 -14.11
C PRO A 23 50.74 -7.74 -14.80
N SER A 24 50.82 -7.57 -16.11
CA SER A 24 49.83 -7.83 -17.16
C SER A 24 49.55 -9.33 -17.37
N SER A 25 48.32 -9.66 -17.75
CA SER A 25 48.01 -10.79 -18.63
C SER A 25 46.68 -10.55 -19.37
N ASP A 26 46.79 -10.39 -20.69
CA ASP A 26 46.01 -11.05 -21.75
C ASP A 26 45.05 -12.17 -21.27
N SER A 27 43.91 -12.50 -21.88
CA SER A 27 43.22 -12.14 -23.12
C SER A 27 41.94 -13.02 -23.15
N SER A 28 41.16 -12.93 -24.23
CA SER A 28 39.93 -13.68 -24.57
C SER A 28 38.66 -13.08 -23.93
N GLY A 29 37.65 -12.64 -24.67
CA GLY A 29 37.20 -13.11 -25.98
C GLY A 29 35.74 -13.53 -25.78
N LEU A 30 34.82 -12.57 -25.82
CA LEU A 30 33.39 -12.84 -25.71
C LEU A 30 32.68 -12.19 -26.89
N GLU A 31 32.36 -13.07 -27.82
CA GLU A 31 31.62 -12.84 -29.04
C GLU A 31 30.21 -12.33 -28.73
N THR A 32 29.87 -11.21 -29.36
CA THR A 32 28.51 -10.71 -29.51
C THR A 32 27.66 -11.63 -30.39
N PRO A 33 26.44 -12.03 -29.98
CA PRO A 33 25.50 -12.68 -30.88
C PRO A 33 24.82 -11.67 -31.79
N THR A 34 25.03 -11.88 -33.08
CA THR A 34 24.40 -11.23 -34.23
C THR A 34 22.87 -11.35 -34.17
N ARG A 35 22.15 -10.23 -34.17
CA ARG A 35 20.70 -10.19 -34.41
C ARG A 35 20.41 -10.41 -35.91
N PRO A 36 19.44 -11.26 -36.29
CA PRO A 36 18.97 -11.31 -37.67
C PRO A 36 18.05 -10.10 -37.99
N PRO A 37 18.01 -9.65 -39.25
CA PRO A 37 17.19 -8.52 -39.67
C PRO A 37 15.72 -8.92 -39.77
N PHE A 38 14.83 -8.12 -39.19
CA PHE A 38 13.39 -8.25 -39.42
C PHE A 38 13.03 -7.59 -40.76
N GLU A 39 12.49 -8.42 -41.65
CA GLU A 39 11.88 -8.02 -42.90
C GLU A 39 10.64 -7.15 -42.67
N THR A 40 10.52 -6.09 -43.47
CA THR A 40 9.42 -5.13 -43.48
C THR A 40 8.30 -5.67 -44.39
N PRO A 41 7.03 -5.76 -43.93
CA PRO A 41 5.94 -6.02 -44.86
C PRO A 41 5.52 -4.74 -45.57
N VAL A 42 5.62 -4.82 -46.89
CA VAL A 42 5.14 -3.88 -47.90
C VAL A 42 3.64 -3.64 -47.78
N ALA A 43 3.24 -2.37 -47.86
CA ALA A 43 1.85 -1.94 -47.99
C ALA A 43 1.31 -2.25 -49.40
N PRO A 44 0.06 -2.73 -49.55
CA PRO A 44 -0.64 -2.61 -50.81
C PRO A 44 -1.42 -1.30 -50.86
N SER A 45 -0.96 -0.42 -51.74
CA SER A 45 -1.73 0.69 -52.28
C SER A 45 -2.53 0.20 -53.50
N SER A 46 -3.82 0.53 -53.55
CA SER A 46 -4.69 0.70 -54.72
C SER A 46 -6.15 0.57 -54.25
N GLY A 47 -7.13 1.32 -54.73
CA GLY A 47 -7.13 2.28 -55.81
C GLY A 47 -8.37 3.17 -55.74
N LEU A 48 -8.24 4.28 -56.46
CA LEU A 48 -9.25 5.27 -56.74
C LEU A 48 -10.53 4.66 -57.35
N SER A 49 -11.70 5.15 -56.93
CA SER A 49 -12.77 5.45 -57.89
C SER A 49 -13.81 6.46 -57.40
N LYS A 50 -13.84 7.58 -58.15
CA LYS A 50 -15.02 8.28 -58.67
C LYS A 50 -15.99 8.94 -57.69
N ARG A 51 -15.63 10.20 -57.39
CA ARG A 51 -16.41 11.43 -57.63
C ARG A 51 -17.77 11.22 -58.33
N ARG A 52 -18.87 11.45 -57.61
CA ARG A 52 -20.15 11.92 -58.19
C ARG A 52 -20.68 13.04 -57.32
N GLN A 53 -20.64 14.25 -57.87
CA GLN A 53 -21.41 15.39 -57.40
C GLN A 53 -22.86 15.19 -57.83
N SER A 54 -23.80 15.32 -56.89
CA SER A 54 -25.19 15.63 -57.19
C SER A 54 -25.70 16.60 -56.13
N SER A 55 -25.90 17.84 -56.57
CA SER A 55 -26.71 18.88 -55.96
C SER A 55 -28.16 18.45 -55.78
N GLY A 56 -28.79 18.79 -54.66
CA GLY A 56 -30.26 18.66 -54.53
C GLY A 56 -30.80 18.75 -53.11
N SER A 57 -31.44 19.89 -52.82
CA SER A 57 -32.54 20.13 -51.87
C SER A 57 -32.34 19.88 -50.36
N SER A 58 -32.21 20.98 -49.63
CA SER A 58 -32.60 21.10 -48.22
C SER A 58 -34.10 20.81 -48.05
N GLN A 59 -34.43 19.71 -47.38
CA GLN A 59 -35.70 19.57 -46.66
C GLN A 59 -35.39 19.63 -45.16
N GLU A 60 -35.92 20.64 -44.50
CA GLU A 60 -35.94 20.75 -43.04
C GLU A 60 -36.71 19.55 -42.47
N LEU A 61 -36.00 18.68 -41.75
CA LEU A 61 -36.63 17.67 -40.90
C LEU A 61 -37.29 18.38 -39.71
N PRO A 62 -38.54 18.04 -39.34
CA PRO A 62 -39.17 18.60 -38.16
C PRO A 62 -38.39 18.19 -36.90
N PRO A 63 -38.34 19.06 -35.87
CA PRO A 63 -37.61 18.76 -34.65
C PRO A 63 -38.20 17.51 -33.99
N LEU A 64 -37.37 16.47 -33.80
CA LEU A 64 -37.69 15.30 -32.99
C LEU A 64 -38.16 15.78 -31.61
N LYS A 65 -39.47 15.65 -31.36
CA LYS A 65 -40.05 15.78 -30.01
C LYS A 65 -39.41 14.70 -29.14
N ARG A 66 -38.42 15.07 -28.33
CA ARG A 66 -37.89 14.22 -27.25
C ARG A 66 -39.07 13.77 -26.38
N SER A 67 -39.18 12.47 -26.17
CA SER A 67 -40.22 11.86 -25.37
C SER A 67 -40.17 12.40 -23.92
N SER A 68 -41.31 12.43 -23.23
CA SER A 68 -41.38 12.87 -21.83
C SER A 68 -40.55 12.00 -20.89
N SER A 69 -40.33 10.71 -21.23
CA SER A 69 -39.47 9.79 -20.48
C SER A 69 -38.00 10.16 -20.57
N ASP A 70 -37.54 10.69 -21.71
CA ASP A 70 -36.14 11.13 -21.87
C ASP A 70 -35.84 12.37 -21.04
N LYS A 71 -36.85 13.22 -20.75
CA LYS A 71 -36.69 14.40 -19.88
C LYS A 71 -36.69 14.05 -18.39
N ALA A 72 -37.46 13.05 -17.97
CA ALA A 72 -37.50 12.59 -16.57
C ALA A 72 -36.19 11.87 -16.17
N ASN A 73 -35.73 10.93 -16.99
CA ASN A 73 -34.43 10.25 -16.81
C ASN A 73 -33.25 11.24 -16.79
N TYR A 74 -33.43 12.39 -17.45
CA TYR A 74 -32.41 13.43 -17.57
C TYR A 74 -32.27 14.32 -16.33
N SER A 75 -33.39 14.72 -15.70
CA SER A 75 -33.35 15.46 -14.44
C SER A 75 -32.85 14.62 -13.27
N GLU A 76 -33.19 13.33 -13.25
CA GLU A 76 -32.72 12.39 -12.23
C GLU A 76 -31.22 12.17 -12.31
N GLY A 77 -30.67 12.00 -13.51
CA GLY A 77 -29.23 11.83 -13.71
C GLY A 77 -28.38 13.03 -13.25
N ILE A 78 -28.88 14.27 -13.36
CA ILE A 78 -28.15 15.47 -12.89
C ILE A 78 -28.16 15.55 -11.34
N THR A 79 -29.32 15.32 -10.72
CA THR A 79 -29.48 15.36 -9.26
C THR A 79 -28.65 14.27 -8.58
N MET A 80 -28.64 13.06 -9.14
CA MET A 80 -27.85 11.94 -8.63
C MET A 80 -26.34 12.26 -8.63
N ARG A 81 -25.83 12.97 -9.65
CA ARG A 81 -24.38 13.25 -9.78
C ARG A 81 -23.86 14.33 -8.84
N LYS A 82 -24.64 15.39 -8.63
CA LYS A 82 -24.30 16.40 -7.62
C LYS A 82 -24.27 15.75 -6.23
N HIS A 83 -25.25 14.92 -5.95
CA HIS A 83 -25.33 14.13 -4.72
C HIS A 83 -24.15 13.16 -4.56
N VAL A 84 -23.66 12.52 -5.65
CA VAL A 84 -22.48 11.65 -5.59
C VAL A 84 -21.22 12.42 -5.20
N TRP A 85 -20.95 13.56 -5.82
CA TRP A 85 -19.79 14.38 -5.45
C TRP A 85 -19.86 14.87 -4.01
N ASP A 86 -21.05 15.34 -3.58
CA ASP A 86 -21.25 15.82 -2.22
C ASP A 86 -21.03 14.68 -1.20
N CYS A 87 -21.60 13.48 -1.44
CA CYS A 87 -21.35 12.31 -0.61
C CYS A 87 -19.89 11.88 -0.56
N ILE A 88 -19.19 11.86 -1.70
CA ILE A 88 -17.77 11.52 -1.75
C ILE A 88 -16.98 12.51 -0.88
N TYR A 89 -17.21 13.81 -1.03
CA TYR A 89 -16.49 14.81 -0.24
C TYR A 89 -16.81 14.73 1.25
N GLU A 90 -18.07 14.52 1.62
CA GLU A 90 -18.47 14.32 3.01
C GLU A 90 -17.80 13.09 3.63
N ASN A 91 -17.68 11.99 2.89
CA ASN A 91 -16.97 10.79 3.37
C ASN A 91 -15.46 11.02 3.49
N LEU A 92 -14.86 11.71 2.52
CA LEU A 92 -13.43 12.03 2.56
C LEU A 92 -13.06 12.94 3.73
N GLU A 93 -13.92 13.87 4.11
CA GLU A 93 -13.72 14.71 5.29
C GLU A 93 -13.67 13.88 6.58
N LYS A 94 -14.47 12.81 6.70
CA LYS A 94 -14.41 11.86 7.83
C LYS A 94 -13.04 11.18 7.93
N HIS A 95 -12.40 10.95 6.79
CA HIS A 95 -11.07 10.34 6.65
C HIS A 95 -9.92 11.35 6.57
N ARG A 96 -10.17 12.61 6.96
CA ARG A 96 -9.18 13.71 6.98
C ARG A 96 -8.58 14.06 5.62
N TYR A 97 -9.24 13.69 4.52
CA TYR A 97 -8.87 14.14 3.18
C TYR A 97 -9.54 15.48 2.87
N THR A 98 -9.08 16.55 3.51
CA THR A 98 -9.58 17.91 3.23
C THR A 98 -8.98 18.47 1.94
N MET A 99 -9.81 19.16 1.15
CA MET A 99 -9.41 19.81 -0.09
C MET A 99 -9.92 21.26 -0.16
N THR A 100 -9.06 22.15 -0.63
CA THR A 100 -9.40 23.53 -0.96
C THR A 100 -10.33 23.60 -2.17
N ALA A 101 -10.98 24.75 -2.37
CA ALA A 101 -11.87 24.97 -3.52
C ALA A 101 -11.14 24.92 -4.88
N SER A 102 -9.83 25.25 -4.92
CA SER A 102 -9.01 25.09 -6.13
C SER A 102 -8.71 23.62 -6.40
N GLU A 103 -8.30 22.86 -5.38
CA GLU A 103 -8.05 21.42 -5.51
C GLU A 103 -9.32 20.67 -5.95
N LYS A 104 -10.49 20.99 -5.38
CA LYS A 104 -11.79 20.42 -5.82
C LYS A 104 -12.03 20.65 -7.32
N ARG A 105 -11.73 21.84 -7.83
CA ARG A 105 -11.88 22.16 -9.27
C ARG A 105 -10.92 21.35 -10.15
N ILE A 106 -9.64 21.25 -9.76
CA ILE A 106 -8.64 20.47 -10.50
C ILE A 106 -9.03 18.99 -10.53
N VAL A 107 -9.37 18.43 -9.37
CA VAL A 107 -9.78 17.02 -9.23
C VAL A 107 -11.01 16.69 -10.06
N LYS A 108 -12.05 17.54 -10.04
CA LYS A 108 -13.26 17.37 -10.85
C LYS A 108 -12.93 17.35 -12.35
N SER A 109 -12.05 18.25 -12.80
CA SER A 109 -11.57 18.28 -14.17
C SER A 109 -10.83 16.98 -14.56
N LEU A 110 -9.90 16.52 -13.70
CA LEU A 110 -9.14 15.29 -13.94
C LEU A 110 -9.99 14.02 -13.96
N LEU A 111 -11.11 14.01 -13.23
CA LEU A 111 -12.00 12.87 -13.10
C LEU A 111 -13.26 12.98 -13.96
N GLN A 112 -13.35 13.97 -14.85
CA GLN A 112 -14.55 14.20 -15.65
C GLN A 112 -14.95 12.99 -16.51
N ASP A 113 -13.99 12.17 -16.95
CA ASP A 113 -14.25 10.97 -17.77
C ASP A 113 -14.72 9.76 -16.94
N ILE A 114 -14.65 9.86 -15.62
CA ILE A 114 -15.10 8.82 -14.65
C ILE A 114 -16.37 9.30 -13.92
N LEU A 115 -16.40 10.58 -13.55
CA LEU A 115 -17.42 11.26 -12.75
C LEU A 115 -17.83 12.59 -13.41
N PRO A 116 -18.45 12.57 -14.61
CA PRO A 116 -18.75 13.80 -15.36
C PRO A 116 -19.81 14.65 -14.66
N GLU A 117 -19.53 15.95 -14.50
CA GLU A 117 -20.50 16.93 -13.97
C GLU A 117 -21.58 17.29 -14.99
N GLU A 118 -21.22 17.32 -16.29
CA GLU A 118 -22.08 17.83 -17.36
C GLU A 118 -22.76 16.73 -18.20
N ARG A 119 -23.59 17.17 -19.15
CA ARG A 119 -24.55 16.39 -19.94
C ARG A 119 -23.86 15.40 -20.92
N HIS A 120 -23.19 14.38 -20.43
CA HIS A 120 -22.80 13.24 -21.27
C HIS A 120 -24.05 12.41 -21.61
N HIS A 121 -24.25 12.14 -22.89
CA HIS A 121 -25.25 11.18 -23.35
C HIS A 121 -24.74 9.79 -22.98
N TYR A 122 -25.11 9.34 -21.79
CA TYR A 122 -24.80 7.99 -21.39
C TYR A 122 -25.58 6.99 -22.25
N PRO A 123 -24.97 5.86 -22.62
CA PRO A 123 -25.68 4.74 -23.23
C PRO A 123 -26.90 4.31 -22.39
N VAL A 124 -27.87 3.70 -23.06
CA VAL A 124 -29.03 3.07 -22.39
C VAL A 124 -28.52 2.04 -21.35
N GLY A 125 -29.06 2.08 -20.13
CA GLY A 125 -28.67 1.19 -19.02
C GLY A 125 -27.52 1.70 -18.14
N SER A 126 -26.94 2.87 -18.42
CA SER A 126 -25.91 3.47 -17.55
C SER A 126 -26.47 3.94 -16.21
N LEU A 127 -27.70 4.47 -16.14
CA LEU A 127 -28.31 4.92 -14.88
C LEU A 127 -28.55 3.75 -13.89
N GLU A 128 -29.02 2.62 -14.41
CA GLU A 128 -29.16 1.37 -13.66
C GLU A 128 -27.79 0.91 -13.15
N THR A 129 -26.76 0.92 -14.02
CA THR A 129 -25.39 0.58 -13.63
C THR A 129 -24.84 1.50 -12.53
N TRP A 130 -25.09 2.82 -12.62
CA TRP A 130 -24.73 3.79 -11.59
C TRP A 130 -25.43 3.50 -10.26
N THR A 131 -26.72 3.15 -10.33
CA THR A 131 -27.52 2.80 -9.15
C THR A 131 -26.99 1.53 -8.50
N ASP A 132 -26.71 0.50 -9.28
CA ASP A 132 -26.14 -0.76 -8.80
C ASP A 132 -24.75 -0.55 -8.22
N LEU A 133 -23.90 0.24 -8.87
CA LEU A 133 -22.56 0.57 -8.38
C LEU A 133 -22.63 1.25 -7.01
N SER A 134 -23.52 2.23 -6.85
CA SER A 134 -23.70 2.97 -5.58
C SER A 134 -24.20 2.09 -4.43
N LYS A 135 -24.94 1.02 -4.74
CA LYS A 135 -25.44 0.07 -3.74
C LYS A 135 -24.40 -1.00 -3.42
N CYS A 136 -23.84 -1.61 -4.46
CA CYS A 136 -22.90 -2.72 -4.35
C CYS A 136 -22.08 -2.89 -5.65
N SER A 137 -20.85 -2.40 -5.62
CA SER A 137 -19.88 -2.58 -6.72
C SER A 137 -19.73 -4.05 -7.14
N MET A 138 -19.75 -5.00 -6.19
CA MET A 138 -19.54 -6.42 -6.50
C MET A 138 -20.56 -7.02 -7.46
N ARG A 139 -21.78 -6.46 -7.55
CA ARG A 139 -22.83 -6.93 -8.47
C ARG A 139 -22.67 -6.36 -9.88
N VAL A 140 -21.87 -5.31 -10.04
CA VAL A 140 -21.60 -4.70 -11.33
C VAL A 140 -20.52 -5.51 -12.03
N SER A 141 -20.77 -6.01 -13.23
CA SER A 141 -19.78 -6.66 -14.09
C SER A 141 -18.90 -5.66 -14.84
N ASP A 142 -17.75 -6.08 -15.37
CA ASP A 142 -16.88 -5.19 -16.16
C ASP A 142 -17.58 -4.65 -17.43
N ARG A 143 -18.50 -5.45 -18.01
CA ARG A 143 -19.31 -5.04 -19.16
C ARG A 143 -20.34 -3.97 -18.79
N GLN A 144 -20.91 -4.02 -17.59
CA GLN A 144 -21.78 -2.95 -17.11
C GLN A 144 -20.92 -1.72 -16.79
N MET A 145 -19.80 -1.91 -16.10
CA MET A 145 -18.86 -0.85 -15.76
C MET A 145 -18.37 -0.08 -17.00
N SER A 146 -18.09 -0.78 -18.11
CA SER A 146 -17.67 -0.14 -19.37
C SER A 146 -18.72 0.79 -20.00
N ARG A 147 -19.98 0.76 -19.52
CA ARG A 147 -21.05 1.68 -19.96
C ARG A 147 -21.00 3.04 -19.26
N ILE A 148 -20.31 3.12 -18.12
CA ILE A 148 -20.23 4.33 -17.31
C ILE A 148 -18.81 4.87 -17.22
N ILE A 149 -17.80 4.02 -17.38
CA ILE A 149 -16.39 4.39 -17.43
C ILE A 149 -15.79 3.79 -18.70
N PRO A 150 -15.08 4.55 -19.54
CA PRO A 150 -14.41 3.99 -20.71
C PRO A 150 -13.22 3.13 -20.27
N LEU A 151 -13.48 1.85 -20.00
CA LEU A 151 -12.47 0.87 -19.62
C LEU A 151 -11.60 0.52 -20.83
N GLN A 152 -10.32 0.87 -20.80
CA GLN A 152 -9.38 0.57 -21.88
C GLN A 152 -8.53 -0.65 -21.53
N HIS A 153 -8.62 -1.69 -22.36
CA HIS A 153 -7.65 -2.79 -22.37
C HIS A 153 -6.37 -2.34 -23.10
N HIS A 154 -5.22 -2.81 -22.61
CA HIS A 154 -3.88 -2.34 -23.00
C HIS A 154 -3.59 -2.26 -24.51
N SER A 155 -4.20 -3.10 -25.33
CA SER A 155 -3.90 -3.20 -26.77
C SER A 155 -4.24 -1.94 -27.57
N ALA A 156 -5.00 -0.98 -27.01
CA ALA A 156 -5.43 0.23 -27.72
C ALA A 156 -4.57 1.48 -27.47
N MET A 157 -3.62 1.44 -26.52
CA MET A 157 -2.79 2.61 -26.17
C MET A 157 -1.54 2.66 -27.06
N GLY A 158 -1.66 3.31 -28.21
CA GLY A 158 -0.56 3.50 -29.17
C GLY A 158 0.59 4.42 -28.68
N HIS A 159 0.43 5.09 -27.54
CA HIS A 159 1.46 5.89 -26.88
C HIS A 159 1.51 5.56 -25.39
N GLU A 160 2.71 5.33 -24.86
CA GLU A 160 2.92 5.21 -23.41
C GLU A 160 2.63 6.57 -22.76
N PRO A 161 1.60 6.68 -21.89
CA PRO A 161 1.35 7.94 -21.21
C PRO A 161 2.60 8.36 -20.42
N GLN A 162 2.79 9.66 -20.21
CA GLN A 162 3.76 10.16 -19.25
C GLN A 162 3.02 10.55 -17.97
N GLY A 163 3.58 10.21 -16.80
CA GLY A 163 3.02 10.58 -15.50
C GLY A 163 2.53 9.39 -14.65
N LEU A 164 1.68 9.69 -13.66
CA LEU A 164 1.05 8.69 -12.79
C LEU A 164 -0.35 8.35 -13.34
N THR A 165 -0.64 7.07 -13.55
CA THR A 165 -1.94 6.60 -14.06
C THR A 165 -2.62 5.71 -13.03
N PHE A 166 -3.94 5.73 -12.98
CA PHE A 166 -4.74 4.85 -12.12
C PHE A 166 -5.27 3.64 -12.88
N PHE A 167 -5.48 2.56 -12.14
CA PHE A 167 -5.95 1.30 -12.67
C PHE A 167 -6.99 0.64 -11.81
N MET A 168 -7.78 -0.21 -12.44
CA MET A 168 -8.69 -1.13 -11.78
C MET A 168 -8.29 -2.55 -12.17
N THR A 169 -8.03 -3.40 -11.18
CA THR A 169 -7.87 -4.84 -11.34
C THR A 169 -9.13 -5.53 -10.83
N THR A 170 -9.59 -6.56 -11.52
CA THR A 170 -10.86 -7.24 -11.24
C THR A 170 -10.69 -8.75 -11.25
N TRP A 171 -11.47 -9.44 -10.41
CA TRP A 171 -11.57 -10.89 -10.33
C TRP A 171 -13.04 -11.30 -10.32
N LYS A 172 -13.37 -12.40 -11.00
CA LYS A 172 -14.73 -12.94 -11.07
C LYS A 172 -14.83 -14.16 -10.17
N LEU A 173 -15.74 -14.10 -9.20
CA LEU A 173 -15.97 -15.14 -8.22
C LEU A 173 -17.43 -15.55 -8.23
N SER A 174 -17.68 -16.86 -8.20
CA SER A 174 -19.00 -17.41 -7.91
C SER A 174 -19.27 -17.40 -6.41
N VAL A 175 -20.53 -17.58 -6.00
CA VAL A 175 -20.91 -17.75 -4.58
C VAL A 175 -20.12 -18.89 -3.93
N ASN A 176 -19.87 -19.98 -4.66
CA ASN A 176 -19.09 -21.12 -4.16
C ASN A 176 -17.60 -20.79 -3.99
N ASP A 177 -17.03 -19.92 -4.83
CA ASP A 177 -15.65 -19.45 -4.64
C ASP A 177 -15.53 -18.62 -3.35
N PHE A 178 -16.53 -17.81 -3.01
CA PHE A 178 -16.53 -17.07 -1.75
C PHE A 178 -16.61 -17.97 -0.51
N ALA A 179 -17.38 -19.06 -0.56
CA ALA A 179 -17.44 -20.01 0.56
C ALA A 179 -16.05 -20.63 0.83
N GLN A 180 -15.35 -21.07 -0.23
CA GLN A 180 -13.99 -21.59 -0.13
C GLN A 180 -12.97 -20.53 0.32
N LEU A 181 -13.13 -19.28 -0.13
CA LEU A 181 -12.30 -18.16 0.31
C LEU A 181 -12.49 -17.87 1.82
N GLU A 182 -13.74 -17.86 2.29
CA GLU A 182 -14.07 -17.68 3.72
C GLU A 182 -13.50 -18.82 4.56
N GLU A 183 -13.63 -20.08 4.10
CA GLU A 183 -13.08 -21.25 4.78
C GLU A 183 -11.56 -21.15 4.91
N TYR A 184 -10.85 -20.89 3.80
CA TYR A 184 -9.39 -20.76 3.80
C TYR A 184 -8.91 -19.62 4.70
N LEU A 185 -9.52 -18.44 4.60
CA LEU A 185 -9.10 -17.29 5.41
C LEU A 185 -9.38 -17.53 6.91
N THR A 186 -10.53 -18.14 7.23
CA THR A 186 -10.89 -18.48 8.61
C THR A 186 -9.95 -19.53 9.20
N SER A 187 -9.59 -20.56 8.44
CA SER A 187 -8.65 -21.61 8.90
C SER A 187 -7.24 -21.08 9.16
N HIS A 188 -6.89 -19.93 8.58
CA HIS A 188 -5.61 -19.24 8.78
C HIS A 188 -5.72 -18.02 9.71
N GLU A 189 -6.81 -17.90 10.47
CA GLU A 189 -7.07 -16.82 11.43
C GLU A 189 -7.00 -15.42 10.78
N LYS A 190 -7.35 -15.31 9.49
CA LYS A 190 -7.41 -14.06 8.74
C LYS A 190 -8.85 -13.57 8.68
N THR A 191 -9.14 -12.49 9.39
CA THR A 191 -10.46 -11.86 9.40
C THR A 191 -10.38 -10.41 8.95
N PHE A 192 -11.24 -10.04 7.98
CA PHE A 192 -11.31 -8.67 7.46
C PHE A 192 -12.76 -8.19 7.40
N SER A 193 -12.97 -6.90 7.63
CA SER A 193 -14.31 -6.28 7.60
C SER A 193 -14.96 -6.34 6.22
N GLU A 194 -14.15 -6.23 5.16
CA GLU A 194 -14.57 -6.34 3.77
C GLU A 194 -15.16 -7.72 3.52
N LEU A 195 -14.41 -8.77 3.86
CA LEU A 195 -14.86 -10.16 3.70
C LEU A 195 -16.17 -10.42 4.45
N ARG A 196 -16.30 -9.95 5.70
CA ARG A 196 -17.57 -10.08 6.44
C ARG A 196 -18.73 -9.43 5.71
N THR A 197 -18.54 -8.20 5.24
CA THR A 197 -19.55 -7.45 4.47
C THR A 197 -19.93 -8.19 3.19
N TRP A 198 -18.94 -8.79 2.51
CA TRP A 198 -19.16 -9.58 1.30
C TRP A 198 -19.94 -10.85 1.59
N MET A 199 -19.59 -11.57 2.66
CA MET A 199 -20.29 -12.80 3.04
C MET A 199 -21.72 -12.52 3.51
N ASP A 200 -21.96 -11.43 4.24
CA ASP A 200 -23.30 -11.02 4.63
C ASP A 200 -24.16 -10.66 3.41
N LEU A 201 -23.59 -9.96 2.43
CA LEU A 201 -24.24 -9.74 1.13
C LEU A 201 -24.57 -11.06 0.43
N ILE A 202 -23.61 -11.99 0.36
CA ILE A 202 -23.79 -13.27 -0.33
C ILE A 202 -24.86 -14.13 0.35
N ARG A 203 -24.92 -14.14 1.69
CA ARG A 203 -25.99 -14.82 2.44
C ARG A 203 -27.36 -14.18 2.21
N SER A 204 -27.41 -12.88 1.92
CA SER A 204 -28.65 -12.16 1.60
C SER A 204 -29.09 -12.29 0.14
N LEU A 205 -28.27 -12.90 -0.73
CA LEU A 205 -28.63 -13.17 -2.11
C LEU A 205 -29.51 -14.43 -2.17
N ASP A 206 -30.70 -14.31 -2.79
CA ASP A 206 -31.57 -15.46 -3.04
C ASP A 206 -30.83 -16.51 -3.88
N SER A 207 -31.08 -17.80 -3.59
CA SER A 207 -30.46 -18.96 -4.24
C SER A 207 -30.61 -19.02 -5.77
N GLU A 208 -31.50 -18.20 -6.34
CA GLU A 208 -31.69 -18.06 -7.79
C GLU A 208 -30.66 -17.15 -8.46
N THR A 209 -29.90 -16.35 -7.69
CA THR A 209 -28.79 -15.55 -8.24
C THR A 209 -27.56 -16.43 -8.45
N SER A 210 -27.59 -17.26 -9.50
CA SER A 210 -26.43 -17.99 -10.04
C SER A 210 -25.42 -17.04 -10.73
N GLY A 211 -25.17 -15.89 -10.13
CA GLY A 211 -24.40 -14.79 -10.70
C GLY A 211 -22.94 -14.81 -10.26
N TRP A 212 -22.08 -14.36 -11.17
CA TRP A 212 -20.69 -14.01 -10.84
C TRP A 212 -20.67 -12.64 -10.15
N LEU A 213 -19.94 -12.53 -9.06
CA LEU A 213 -19.61 -11.26 -8.42
C LEU A 213 -18.20 -10.83 -8.84
N THR A 214 -17.99 -9.52 -8.91
CA THR A 214 -16.71 -8.94 -9.34
C THR A 214 -16.01 -8.25 -8.17
N VAL A 215 -14.90 -8.80 -7.71
CA VAL A 215 -14.02 -8.18 -6.72
C VAL A 215 -13.07 -7.22 -7.42
N ARG A 216 -12.79 -6.05 -6.84
CA ARG A 216 -11.97 -5.01 -7.46
C ARG A 216 -10.85 -4.50 -6.57
N TYR A 217 -9.77 -4.09 -7.20
CA TYR A 217 -8.69 -3.33 -6.61
C TYR A 217 -8.38 -2.10 -7.47
N ILE A 218 -8.29 -0.94 -6.83
CA ILE A 218 -7.91 0.33 -7.44
C ILE A 218 -6.48 0.66 -7.06
N GLY A 219 -5.62 0.86 -8.04
CA GLY A 219 -4.23 1.18 -7.82
C GLY A 219 -3.76 2.37 -8.65
N SER A 220 -2.52 2.78 -8.42
CA SER A 220 -1.83 3.73 -9.29
C SER A 220 -0.42 3.26 -9.55
N CYS A 221 0.11 3.58 -10.73
CA CYS A 221 1.49 3.30 -11.08
C CYS A 221 2.02 4.42 -11.98
N LYS A 222 3.34 4.51 -12.10
CA LYS A 222 3.91 5.31 -13.18
C LYS A 222 3.53 4.66 -14.51
N ALA A 223 3.27 5.46 -15.52
CA ALA A 223 2.84 4.95 -16.81
C ALA A 223 3.86 3.99 -17.45
N GLU A 224 5.16 4.24 -17.27
CA GLU A 224 6.25 3.32 -17.65
C GLU A 224 6.18 1.93 -16.98
N GLN A 225 5.52 1.84 -15.82
CA GLN A 225 5.37 0.60 -15.06
C GLN A 225 4.09 -0.17 -15.42
N TRP A 226 3.19 0.42 -16.20
CA TRP A 226 1.86 -0.12 -16.50
C TRP A 226 1.90 -1.56 -17.05
N ARG A 227 2.83 -1.82 -17.98
CA ARG A 227 3.02 -3.16 -18.55
C ARG A 227 3.32 -4.19 -17.47
N TYR A 228 4.13 -3.85 -16.47
CA TYR A 228 4.43 -4.75 -15.36
C TYR A 228 3.21 -4.99 -14.46
N VAL A 229 2.42 -3.94 -14.19
CA VAL A 229 1.18 -4.05 -13.40
C VAL A 229 0.20 -5.01 -14.06
N GLN A 230 0.03 -4.93 -15.37
CA GLN A 230 -0.88 -5.79 -16.12
C GLN A 230 -0.57 -7.28 -15.96
N TYR A 231 0.72 -7.65 -15.99
CA TYR A 231 1.12 -9.05 -15.95
C TYR A 231 1.42 -9.56 -14.53
N ASN A 232 1.69 -8.66 -13.60
CA ASN A 232 2.38 -9.02 -12.37
C ASN A 232 2.07 -8.06 -11.21
N LEU A 233 0.79 -8.06 -10.78
CA LEU A 233 0.38 -7.33 -9.57
C LEU A 233 1.22 -7.72 -8.34
N ARG A 234 1.75 -8.95 -8.29
CA ARG A 234 2.66 -9.44 -7.24
C ARG A 234 4.00 -8.71 -7.17
N TYR A 235 4.56 -8.30 -8.31
CA TYR A 235 5.89 -7.67 -8.37
C TYR A 235 5.83 -6.16 -8.11
N MET A 236 4.63 -5.58 -8.08
CA MET A 236 4.43 -4.32 -7.40
C MET A 236 4.59 -4.60 -5.91
N ASN A 237 5.82 -4.45 -5.40
CA ASN A 237 6.16 -4.69 -3.99
C ASN A 237 5.00 -4.26 -3.08
N ALA A 238 4.57 -5.13 -2.16
CA ALA A 238 3.52 -4.81 -1.19
C ALA A 238 3.81 -3.50 -0.42
N GLU A 239 5.09 -3.14 -0.26
CA GLU A 239 5.54 -1.85 0.28
C GLU A 239 5.26 -0.64 -0.63
N ARG A 240 5.26 -0.80 -1.96
CA ARG A 240 4.92 0.23 -2.94
C ARG A 240 3.42 0.39 -3.17
N LEU A 241 2.63 -0.63 -2.80
CA LEU A 241 1.16 -0.60 -2.86
C LEU A 241 0.54 0.06 -1.62
N LYS A 242 1.32 0.27 -0.55
CA LYS A 242 0.91 1.05 0.63
C LYS A 242 0.88 2.54 0.27
N PRO A 243 -0.18 3.29 0.63
CA PRO A 243 -1.05 3.02 1.78
C PRO A 243 -2.44 2.42 1.50
N LEU A 244 -2.90 2.37 0.24
CA LEU A 244 -4.30 1.96 -0.08
C LEU A 244 -4.46 0.47 -0.41
N ALA A 245 -3.42 -0.36 -0.23
CA ALA A 245 -3.42 -1.78 -0.59
C ALA A 245 -4.54 -2.58 0.09
N GLY A 246 -5.01 -2.14 1.26
CA GLY A 246 -6.07 -2.83 2.01
C GLY A 246 -5.74 -4.30 2.25
N VAL A 247 -6.64 -5.20 1.86
CA VAL A 247 -6.51 -6.67 2.03
C VAL A 247 -6.01 -7.38 0.78
N LEU A 248 -5.51 -6.63 -0.22
CA LEU A 248 -5.02 -7.19 -1.47
C LEU A 248 -3.96 -8.29 -1.28
N PRO A 249 -2.91 -8.14 -0.43
CA PRO A 249 -1.89 -9.17 -0.28
C PRO A 249 -2.45 -10.51 0.22
N GLU A 250 -3.33 -10.46 1.21
CA GLU A 250 -3.96 -11.65 1.77
C GLU A 250 -4.97 -12.26 0.80
N PHE A 251 -5.72 -11.43 0.07
CA PHE A 251 -6.61 -11.90 -0.98
C PHE A 251 -5.84 -12.61 -2.10
N LEU A 252 -4.76 -12.01 -2.62
CA LEU A 252 -3.92 -12.63 -3.67
C LEU A 252 -3.37 -13.98 -3.19
N THR A 253 -2.83 -14.02 -1.97
CA THR A 253 -2.31 -15.26 -1.39
C THR A 253 -3.40 -16.33 -1.28
N ALA A 254 -4.60 -15.95 -0.83
CA ALA A 254 -5.70 -16.88 -0.65
C ALA A 254 -6.24 -17.41 -1.97
N ILE A 255 -6.48 -16.56 -2.98
CA ILE A 255 -6.97 -17.03 -4.27
C ILE A 255 -5.94 -17.88 -5.01
N GLU A 256 -4.65 -17.65 -4.81
CA GLU A 256 -3.61 -18.45 -5.48
C GLU A 256 -3.50 -19.87 -4.94
N ILE A 257 -3.76 -20.03 -3.63
CA ILE A 257 -3.66 -21.30 -2.94
C ILE A 257 -4.99 -22.05 -2.99
N ALA A 258 -6.08 -21.39 -2.62
CA ALA A 258 -7.40 -22.03 -2.50
C ALA A 258 -8.21 -22.01 -3.80
N LEU A 259 -8.01 -21.02 -4.67
CA LEU A 259 -8.86 -20.76 -5.84
C LEU A 259 -8.05 -20.42 -7.10
N PRO A 260 -7.09 -21.26 -7.53
CA PRO A 260 -6.18 -20.94 -8.63
C PRO A 260 -6.91 -20.60 -9.94
N GLN A 261 -8.11 -21.14 -10.14
CA GLN A 261 -8.99 -20.78 -11.25
C GLN A 261 -9.38 -19.29 -11.20
N VAL A 262 -9.73 -18.75 -10.03
CA VAL A 262 -10.07 -17.33 -9.85
C VAL A 262 -8.84 -16.46 -10.06
N ALA A 263 -7.67 -16.86 -9.56
CA ALA A 263 -6.42 -16.15 -9.76
C ALA A 263 -6.09 -15.93 -11.25
N SER A 264 -6.45 -16.91 -12.10
CA SER A 264 -6.26 -16.82 -13.55
C SER A 264 -7.25 -15.89 -14.28
N THR A 265 -8.35 -15.48 -13.64
CA THR A 265 -9.37 -14.59 -14.24
C THR A 265 -9.06 -13.11 -14.17
N ILE A 266 -7.87 -12.75 -13.67
CA ILE A 266 -7.46 -11.37 -13.43
C ILE A 266 -7.61 -10.51 -14.70
N GLN A 267 -8.32 -9.39 -14.59
CA GLN A 267 -8.44 -8.40 -15.66
C GLN A 267 -8.08 -7.02 -15.14
N THR A 268 -7.11 -6.37 -15.80
CA THR A 268 -6.60 -5.05 -15.43
C THR A 268 -6.95 -4.02 -16.50
N TYR A 269 -7.51 -2.90 -16.05
CA TYR A 269 -8.03 -1.82 -16.88
C TYR A 269 -7.38 -0.49 -16.51
N ALA A 270 -6.99 0.29 -17.52
CA ALA A 270 -6.62 1.69 -17.32
C ALA A 270 -7.87 2.52 -17.05
N LEU A 271 -7.81 3.32 -15.98
CA LEU A 271 -8.80 4.35 -15.75
C LEU A 271 -8.39 5.60 -16.55
N PRO A 272 -9.35 6.36 -17.10
CA PRO A 272 -9.08 7.55 -17.92
C PRO A 272 -8.67 8.75 -17.05
N VAL A 273 -7.59 8.58 -16.27
CA VAL A 273 -7.01 9.61 -15.41
C VAL A 273 -5.49 9.44 -15.33
N THR A 274 -4.78 10.48 -15.77
CA THR A 274 -3.31 10.52 -15.74
C THR A 274 -2.85 11.86 -15.17
N LEU A 275 -2.03 11.81 -14.13
CA LEU A 275 -1.43 12.97 -13.48
C LEU A 275 -0.07 13.25 -14.11
N ARG A 276 0.03 14.35 -14.85
CA ARG A 276 1.19 14.73 -15.64
C ARG A 276 2.03 15.78 -14.92
N THR A 277 1.39 16.77 -14.31
CA THR A 277 2.09 17.88 -13.65
C THR A 277 2.50 17.54 -12.20
N PRO A 278 3.48 18.24 -11.62
CA PRO A 278 3.80 18.09 -10.18
C PRO A 278 2.62 18.42 -9.27
N GLU A 279 1.83 19.44 -9.61
CA GLU A 279 0.64 19.86 -8.86
C GLU A 279 -0.42 18.75 -8.86
N GLU A 280 -0.71 18.16 -10.03
CA GLU A 280 -1.63 17.03 -10.14
C GLU A 280 -1.11 15.82 -9.35
N ARG A 281 0.18 15.50 -9.45
CA ARG A 281 0.78 14.40 -8.70
C ARG A 281 0.71 14.59 -7.18
N ALA A 282 0.75 15.82 -6.69
CA ALA A 282 0.52 16.12 -5.27
C ALA A 282 -0.91 15.75 -4.82
N LEU A 283 -1.87 15.69 -5.75
CA LEU A 283 -3.26 15.29 -5.50
C LEU A 283 -3.49 13.77 -5.64
N SER A 284 -2.48 12.99 -6.00
CA SER A 284 -2.59 11.54 -6.25
C SER A 284 -3.29 10.77 -5.13
N ARG A 285 -2.96 11.06 -3.86
CA ARG A 285 -3.59 10.41 -2.71
C ARG A 285 -5.08 10.71 -2.60
N ARG A 286 -5.47 11.97 -2.83
CA ARG A 286 -6.88 12.41 -2.77
C ARG A 286 -7.69 11.84 -3.92
N ILE A 287 -7.11 11.81 -5.12
CA ILE A 287 -7.73 11.18 -6.29
C ILE A 287 -7.92 9.68 -6.04
N GLY A 288 -6.91 9.01 -5.48
CA GLY A 288 -7.04 7.62 -5.03
C GLY A 288 -8.22 7.42 -4.08
N ALA A 289 -8.31 8.22 -3.02
CA ALA A 289 -9.39 8.14 -2.04
C ALA A 289 -10.79 8.42 -2.65
N ILE A 290 -10.90 9.38 -3.58
CA ILE A 290 -12.14 9.64 -4.34
C ILE A 290 -12.56 8.42 -5.14
N LEU A 291 -11.61 7.76 -5.82
CA LEU A 291 -11.91 6.55 -6.56
C LEU A 291 -12.38 5.43 -5.62
N LEU A 292 -11.78 5.30 -4.42
CA LEU A 292 -12.23 4.31 -3.44
C LEU A 292 -13.68 4.55 -3.00
N GLU A 293 -14.05 5.80 -2.70
CA GLU A 293 -15.42 6.18 -2.35
C GLU A 293 -16.39 5.94 -3.50
N PHE A 294 -15.97 6.27 -4.72
CA PHE A 294 -16.77 6.08 -5.92
C PHE A 294 -17.08 4.60 -6.20
N PHE A 295 -16.10 3.70 -6.04
CA PHE A 295 -16.33 2.25 -6.18
C PHE A 295 -16.92 1.61 -4.91
N GLY A 296 -17.05 2.37 -3.82
CA GLY A 296 -17.55 1.92 -2.53
C GLY A 296 -16.52 1.10 -1.75
N VAL A 297 -15.91 1.72 -0.73
CA VAL A 297 -14.87 1.11 0.11
C VAL A 297 -15.23 -0.29 0.65
N PRO A 298 -16.46 -0.55 1.15
CA PRO A 298 -16.80 -1.88 1.67
C PRO A 298 -16.78 -2.99 0.62
N TRP A 299 -16.80 -2.66 -0.68
CA TRP A 299 -16.99 -3.59 -1.79
C TRP A 299 -15.72 -3.85 -2.62
N ILE A 300 -14.61 -3.22 -2.24
CA ILE A 300 -13.32 -3.32 -2.94
C ILE A 300 -12.23 -3.79 -1.97
N LEU A 301 -11.09 -4.22 -2.53
CA LEU A 301 -9.96 -4.71 -1.73
C LEU A 301 -9.19 -3.60 -1.01
N ASN A 302 -9.34 -2.36 -1.47
CA ASN A 302 -8.67 -1.21 -0.91
C ASN A 302 -9.25 -0.79 0.44
N ARG A 303 -8.41 -0.10 1.22
CA ARG A 303 -8.80 0.62 2.44
C ARG A 303 -8.35 2.07 2.32
N HIS A 304 -9.05 2.98 3.00
CA HIS A 304 -8.47 4.29 3.30
C HIS A 304 -7.23 4.11 4.19
N GLU A 305 -6.26 4.99 4.04
CA GLU A 305 -4.97 4.93 4.74
C GLU A 305 -5.12 4.90 6.28
N ASP A 306 -6.14 5.57 6.81
CA ASP A 306 -6.49 5.58 8.23
C ASP A 306 -7.23 4.31 8.71
N SER A 307 -7.95 3.64 7.80
CA SER A 307 -8.66 2.37 8.01
C SER A 307 -7.81 1.12 7.80
N ALA A 308 -6.63 1.25 7.17
CA ALA A 308 -5.63 0.18 7.09
C ALA A 308 -5.18 -0.30 8.49
N ILE A 309 -5.42 0.53 9.52
CA ILE A 309 -5.18 0.22 10.92
C ILE A 309 -6.46 -0.41 11.51
N SER A 310 -6.80 -1.63 11.07
CA SER A 310 -7.75 -2.45 11.84
C SER A 310 -7.01 -2.99 13.06
N ILE A 311 -7.08 -2.25 14.17
CA ILE A 311 -6.73 -2.81 15.48
C ILE A 311 -7.75 -3.92 15.74
N PRO A 312 -7.34 -5.17 15.98
CA PRO A 312 -8.27 -6.21 16.41
C PRO A 312 -8.94 -5.72 17.70
N THR A 313 -10.16 -5.19 17.58
CA THR A 313 -10.96 -4.69 18.71
C THR A 313 -11.54 -5.83 19.52
N GLU A 314 -11.65 -7.01 18.91
CA GLU A 314 -12.16 -8.22 19.53
C GLU A 314 -11.18 -9.36 19.28
N CYS A 315 -10.27 -9.55 20.22
CA CYS A 315 -9.46 -10.75 20.24
C CYS A 315 -9.82 -11.49 21.52
N SER A 316 -10.85 -12.35 21.42
CA SER A 316 -11.12 -13.40 22.41
C SER A 316 -9.83 -14.16 22.74
N SER A 317 -8.95 -14.37 21.75
CA SER A 317 -7.60 -14.89 21.93
C SER A 317 -6.75 -14.03 22.86
N PHE A 318 -6.77 -12.70 22.72
CA PHE A 318 -6.02 -11.81 23.64
C PHE A 318 -6.59 -11.81 25.06
N LYS A 319 -7.92 -11.82 25.22
CA LYS A 319 -8.55 -12.03 26.54
C LYS A 319 -8.21 -13.41 27.11
N ALA A 320 -8.08 -14.44 26.25
CA ALA A 320 -7.72 -15.80 26.64
C ALA A 320 -6.25 -15.93 27.05
N LEU A 321 -5.35 -15.06 26.59
CA LEU A 321 -3.94 -15.07 26.99
C LEU A 321 -3.76 -14.83 28.50
N LYS A 322 -4.77 -14.26 29.20
CA LYS A 322 -4.76 -14.03 30.67
C LYS A 322 -3.40 -13.52 31.16
N THR A 323 -2.78 -12.62 30.41
CA THR A 323 -1.36 -12.28 30.57
C THR A 323 -1.07 -11.59 31.89
N ARG A 324 -2.09 -10.98 32.52
CA ARG A 324 -1.98 -10.22 33.78
C ARG A 324 -0.83 -9.22 33.72
N PHE A 325 -0.53 -8.65 32.55
CA PHE A 325 0.61 -7.76 32.37
C PHE A 325 0.52 -6.57 33.33
N HIS A 326 -0.69 -6.09 33.60
CA HIS A 326 -0.95 -5.06 34.59
C HIS A 326 -0.51 -5.41 36.02
N GLU A 327 -0.88 -6.58 36.58
CA GLU A 327 -0.44 -6.98 37.92
C GLU A 327 1.10 -7.04 38.02
N LEU A 328 1.74 -7.44 36.92
CA LEU A 328 3.18 -7.54 36.80
C LEU A 328 3.85 -6.16 36.58
N ALA A 329 3.19 -5.22 35.90
CA ALA A 329 3.67 -3.86 35.65
C ALA A 329 3.46 -2.91 36.86
N VAL A 330 2.49 -3.18 37.72
CA VAL A 330 2.26 -2.48 39.00
C VAL A 330 3.26 -2.90 40.08
N THR A 331 3.86 -4.10 39.94
CA THR A 331 5.06 -4.48 40.71
C THR A 331 6.20 -3.55 40.27
N PRO A 332 7.05 -2.99 41.15
CA PRO A 332 8.06 -2.02 40.74
C PRO A 332 8.97 -2.61 39.67
N SER A 333 8.71 -2.22 38.42
CA SER A 333 9.58 -2.48 37.29
C SER A 333 10.87 -1.76 37.57
N THR A 334 11.95 -2.51 37.72
CA THR A 334 13.25 -1.91 38.01
C THR A 334 13.91 -1.48 36.71
N VAL A 335 14.74 -0.45 36.78
CA VAL A 335 15.66 -0.09 35.69
C VAL A 335 16.41 -1.35 35.24
N CYS A 336 16.68 -1.46 33.94
CA CYS A 336 17.47 -2.55 33.39
C CYS A 336 18.78 -2.73 34.16
N PRO A 337 19.09 -3.94 34.68
CA PRO A 337 20.36 -4.20 35.34
C PRO A 337 21.54 -3.79 34.46
N GLN A 338 22.55 -3.17 35.05
CA GLN A 338 23.68 -2.60 34.29
C GLN A 338 24.39 -3.66 33.44
N ASN A 339 24.53 -4.89 33.95
CA ASN A 339 25.12 -5.99 33.19
C ASN A 339 24.35 -6.33 31.91
N VAL A 340 23.01 -6.31 31.96
CA VAL A 340 22.17 -6.54 30.77
C VAL A 340 22.30 -5.37 29.80
N LYS A 341 22.37 -4.13 30.32
CA LYS A 341 22.58 -2.93 29.51
C LYS A 341 23.94 -2.96 28.79
N ASP A 342 24.99 -3.38 29.49
CA ASP A 342 26.34 -3.52 28.92
C ASP A 342 26.38 -4.61 27.84
N ASP A 343 25.78 -5.77 28.10
CA ASP A 343 25.67 -6.86 27.13
C ASP A 343 24.87 -6.44 25.88
N LEU A 344 23.79 -5.67 26.06
CA LEU A 344 23.04 -5.09 24.95
C LEU A 344 23.89 -4.09 24.17
N ALA A 345 24.65 -3.22 24.84
CA ALA A 345 25.54 -2.27 24.17
C ALA A 345 26.57 -3.00 23.29
N VAL A 346 27.18 -4.08 23.80
CA VAL A 346 28.08 -4.94 23.03
C VAL A 346 27.36 -5.54 21.82
N LEU A 347 26.15 -6.06 22.00
CA LEU A 347 25.37 -6.66 20.91
C LEU A 347 25.05 -5.66 19.79
N PHE A 348 24.66 -4.43 20.14
CA PHE A 348 24.39 -3.38 19.14
C PHE A 348 25.68 -2.85 18.49
N GLN A 349 26.82 -2.91 19.18
CA GLN A 349 28.13 -2.57 18.63
C GLN A 349 28.66 -3.64 17.65
N ASP A 350 28.31 -4.91 17.86
CA ASP A 350 28.57 -5.99 16.91
C ASP A 350 27.82 -5.73 15.59
N ILE A 351 26.53 -5.38 15.66
CA ILE A 351 25.74 -5.00 14.48
C ILE A 351 26.37 -3.80 13.76
N HIS A 352 26.73 -2.75 14.51
CA HIS A 352 27.38 -1.57 13.93
C HIS A 352 28.63 -1.97 13.14
N SER A 353 29.45 -2.85 13.72
CA SER A 353 30.67 -3.37 13.10
C SER A 353 30.38 -4.19 11.84
N ILE A 354 29.36 -5.06 11.88
CA ILE A 354 28.93 -5.86 10.71
C ILE A 354 28.48 -4.94 9.57
N SER A 355 27.67 -3.91 9.88
CA SER A 355 27.15 -2.96 8.89
C SER A 355 28.25 -2.17 8.16
N ARG A 356 29.41 -1.98 8.80
CA ARG A 356 30.55 -1.24 8.25
C ARG A 356 31.50 -2.10 7.42
N ARG A 357 31.60 -3.40 7.72
CA ARG A 357 32.54 -4.32 7.05
C ARG A 357 32.08 -4.76 5.67
N ARG A 358 30.83 -4.48 5.27
CA ARG A 358 30.25 -4.98 4.02
C ARG A 358 30.05 -3.87 2.98
N PRO A 359 30.49 -4.09 1.73
CA PRO A 359 30.37 -3.10 0.67
C PRO A 359 28.90 -2.84 0.26
N GLU A 360 28.00 -3.82 0.39
CA GLU A 360 26.59 -3.67 0.02
C GLU A 360 25.82 -2.70 0.93
N THR A 361 26.31 -2.46 2.15
CA THR A 361 25.71 -1.56 3.15
C THR A 361 26.47 -0.24 3.27
N ARG A 362 27.45 0.04 2.41
CA ARG A 362 28.35 1.20 2.54
C ARG A 362 27.64 2.56 2.49
N TYR A 363 26.56 2.66 1.72
CA TYR A 363 25.71 3.87 1.65
C TYR A 363 24.62 3.91 2.73
N LEU A 364 24.43 2.79 3.44
CA LEU A 364 23.36 2.58 4.43
C LEU A 364 23.93 2.11 5.79
N SER A 365 25.15 2.53 6.12
CA SER A 365 25.82 2.12 7.36
C SER A 365 25.18 2.78 8.59
N LEU A 366 25.02 2.00 9.66
CA LEU A 366 24.59 2.54 10.95
C LEU A 366 25.65 3.50 11.48
N THR A 367 25.24 4.68 11.93
CA THR A 367 26.10 5.61 12.66
C THR A 367 26.04 5.27 14.15
N SER A 368 27.02 5.73 14.94
CA SER A 368 26.99 5.58 16.40
C SER A 368 25.72 6.18 17.02
N SER A 369 25.23 7.30 16.48
CA SER A 369 23.97 7.92 16.92
C SER A 369 22.75 7.01 16.68
N LYS A 370 22.67 6.35 15.51
CA LYS A 370 21.60 5.39 15.20
C LYS A 370 21.66 4.18 16.13
N CYS A 371 22.85 3.65 16.38
CA CYS A 371 23.02 2.54 17.31
C CYS A 371 22.61 2.92 18.74
N SER A 372 22.88 4.15 19.18
CA SER A 372 22.39 4.64 20.49
C SER A 372 20.86 4.64 20.54
N VAL A 373 20.21 5.25 19.53
CA VAL A 373 18.73 5.32 19.48
C VAL A 373 18.11 3.92 19.43
N LEU A 374 18.72 3.00 18.68
CA LEU A 374 18.34 1.59 18.62
C LEU A 374 18.50 0.87 19.95
N LEU A 375 19.62 1.08 20.64
CA LEU A 375 19.87 0.52 21.96
C LEU A 375 18.87 1.05 22.99
N ASP A 376 18.60 2.35 22.97
CA ASP A 376 17.69 3.00 23.91
C ASP A 376 16.26 2.44 23.78
N GLN A 377 15.73 2.36 22.55
CA GLN A 377 14.39 1.76 22.34
C GLN A 377 14.34 0.25 22.63
N ALA A 378 15.47 -0.45 22.50
CA ALA A 378 15.57 -1.88 22.74
C ALA A 378 15.91 -2.22 24.21
N THR A 379 16.11 -1.24 25.08
CA THR A 379 16.43 -1.48 26.50
C THR A 379 15.14 -1.59 27.32
N PRO A 380 14.80 -2.77 27.88
CA PRO A 380 13.55 -2.95 28.62
C PRO A 380 13.59 -2.36 30.03
N TYR A 381 12.41 -2.04 30.56
CA TYR A 381 12.19 -2.14 32.00
C TYR A 381 12.07 -3.59 32.43
N MET A 382 12.73 -3.97 33.52
CA MET A 382 12.84 -5.37 33.93
C MET A 382 11.84 -5.70 35.05
N TYR A 383 10.99 -6.69 34.79
CA TYR A 383 10.12 -7.30 35.79
C TYR A 383 10.94 -8.13 36.77
N LYS A 384 10.78 -7.85 38.06
CA LYS A 384 11.56 -8.44 39.17
C LYS A 384 13.09 -8.36 38.95
N GLY A 385 13.56 -7.41 38.15
CA GLY A 385 14.97 -7.26 37.78
C GLY A 385 15.54 -8.36 36.88
N ILE A 386 14.73 -9.27 36.33
CA ILE A 386 15.25 -10.48 35.66
C ILE A 386 14.72 -10.64 34.22
N LYS A 387 13.52 -10.16 33.91
CA LYS A 387 12.86 -10.45 32.62
C LYS A 387 12.13 -9.23 32.06
N ALA A 388 12.14 -9.06 30.74
CA ALA A 388 11.20 -8.19 30.05
C ALA A 388 9.79 -8.85 30.03
N LEU A 389 8.73 -8.06 30.10
CA LEU A 389 7.36 -8.59 30.05
C LEU A 389 6.97 -9.02 28.63
N LEU A 390 7.16 -8.10 27.68
CA LEU A 390 6.85 -8.28 26.26
C LEU A 390 7.92 -7.54 25.48
N VAL A 391 8.38 -8.14 24.39
CA VAL A 391 9.30 -7.50 23.45
C VAL A 391 8.63 -7.33 22.10
N LEU A 392 8.70 -6.13 21.55
CA LEU A 392 8.18 -5.82 20.22
C LEU A 392 9.33 -5.90 19.20
N ALA A 393 9.15 -6.70 18.16
CA ALA A 393 10.16 -6.92 17.12
C ALA A 393 9.64 -6.42 15.76
N GLY A 394 10.37 -5.51 15.12
CA GLY A 394 10.13 -5.12 13.72
C GLY A 394 11.04 -5.87 12.76
N ASN A 395 10.57 -6.16 11.54
CA ASN A 395 11.41 -6.82 10.51
C ASN A 395 12.57 -5.91 10.07
N SER A 396 12.28 -4.64 9.80
CA SER A 396 13.24 -3.68 9.25
C SER A 396 13.00 -2.27 9.79
N MET A 397 14.01 -1.41 9.65
CA MET A 397 13.94 0.00 9.98
C MET A 397 13.31 0.79 8.82
N TYR A 398 12.45 1.76 9.14
CA TYR A 398 11.89 2.65 8.12
C TYR A 398 12.96 3.61 7.57
N LEU A 399 12.78 4.06 6.33
CA LEU A 399 13.68 5.05 5.73
C LEU A 399 13.69 6.38 6.54
N SER A 400 12.54 6.80 7.07
CA SER A 400 12.45 7.98 7.94
C SER A 400 13.29 7.83 9.21
N GLU A 401 13.15 6.70 9.90
CA GLU A 401 13.96 6.36 11.09
C GLU A 401 15.45 6.37 10.76
N TYR A 402 15.80 5.80 9.61
CA TYR A 402 17.15 5.72 9.12
C TYR A 402 17.74 7.10 8.79
N LEU A 403 16.98 8.03 8.22
CA LEU A 403 17.46 9.36 7.83
C LEU A 403 17.55 10.33 9.01
N PHE A 404 16.62 10.24 9.96
CA PHE A 404 16.42 11.27 10.98
C PHE A 404 16.82 10.85 12.41
N ASN A 405 17.35 9.63 12.60
CA ASN A 405 17.80 9.12 13.89
C ASN A 405 16.71 9.17 14.99
N HIS A 406 15.46 8.90 14.64
CA HIS A 406 14.38 8.79 15.64
C HIS A 406 14.08 7.33 15.95
N SER A 407 13.54 7.07 17.15
CA SER A 407 13.02 5.74 17.50
C SER A 407 11.77 5.41 16.68
N TYR A 408 11.48 4.12 16.51
CA TYR A 408 10.28 3.67 15.81
C TYR A 408 9.02 4.18 16.52
N LEU A 409 8.94 3.92 17.83
CA LEU A 409 7.84 4.39 18.68
C LEU A 409 7.83 5.92 18.87
N GLY A 410 8.90 6.63 18.51
CA GLY A 410 8.95 8.09 18.49
C GLY A 410 8.44 8.71 17.18
N GLY A 411 8.35 7.93 16.10
CA GLY A 411 7.96 8.42 14.77
C GLY A 411 6.44 8.55 14.55
N ASP A 412 6.09 9.23 13.46
CA ASP A 412 4.71 9.46 12.98
C ASP A 412 4.31 8.49 11.85
N ASN A 413 5.09 7.43 11.62
CA ASN A 413 4.77 6.40 10.65
C ASN A 413 3.45 5.69 11.05
N ALA A 414 2.59 5.38 10.08
CA ALA A 414 1.26 4.79 10.33
C ALA A 414 1.33 3.51 11.20
N ASP A 415 2.28 2.62 10.92
CA ASP A 415 2.50 1.39 11.68
C ASP A 415 2.93 1.67 13.13
N ALA A 416 3.76 2.69 13.36
CA ALA A 416 4.17 3.09 14.70
C ALA A 416 3.01 3.72 15.48
N VAL A 417 2.18 4.53 14.82
CA VAL A 417 0.94 5.08 15.38
C VAL A 417 -0.03 3.95 15.73
N MET A 418 -0.16 2.95 14.87
CA MET A 418 -0.96 1.74 15.13
C MET A 418 -0.47 0.99 16.36
N LEU A 419 0.84 0.69 16.42
CA LEU A 419 1.42 -0.04 17.55
C LEU A 419 1.23 0.73 18.87
N LYS A 420 1.44 2.05 18.86
CA LYS A 420 1.14 2.91 20.02
C LYS A 420 -0.33 2.83 20.44
N ARG A 421 -1.27 2.81 19.48
CA ARG A 421 -2.70 2.63 19.77
C ARG A 421 -3.02 1.23 20.31
N ILE A 422 -2.38 0.18 19.79
CA ILE A 422 -2.54 -1.19 20.30
C ILE A 422 -2.08 -1.25 21.76
N ILE A 423 -0.88 -0.76 22.05
CA ILE A 423 -0.34 -0.70 23.42
C ILE A 423 -1.28 0.08 24.34
N LYS A 424 -1.73 1.26 23.90
CA LYS A 424 -2.68 2.08 24.66
C LYS A 424 -4.02 1.37 24.91
N ASN A 425 -4.54 0.67 23.92
CA ASN A 425 -5.78 -0.08 24.03
C ASN A 425 -5.63 -1.28 24.97
N ILE A 426 -4.49 -1.99 24.94
CA ILE A 426 -4.18 -3.05 25.89
C ILE A 426 -4.19 -2.49 27.31
N SER A 427 -3.51 -1.36 27.55
CA SER A 427 -3.51 -0.70 28.86
C SER A 427 -4.91 -0.28 29.31
N ARG A 428 -5.74 0.22 28.39
CA ARG A 428 -7.13 0.61 28.67
C ARG A 428 -8.03 -0.58 29.00
N ILE A 429 -7.89 -1.69 28.27
CA ILE A 429 -8.61 -2.94 28.54
C ILE A 429 -8.25 -3.48 29.94
N GLU A 430 -7.00 -3.29 30.36
CA GLU A 430 -6.51 -3.64 31.69
C GLU A 430 -6.84 -2.58 32.78
N GLY A 431 -7.63 -1.55 32.46
CA GLY A 431 -8.21 -0.62 33.44
C GLY A 431 -7.39 0.65 33.74
N GLN A 432 -6.48 1.07 32.85
CA GLN A 432 -5.66 2.29 33.03
C GLN A 432 -5.88 3.32 31.90
N GLU A 433 -5.96 4.61 32.24
CA GLU A 433 -6.09 5.70 31.25
C GLU A 433 -4.73 6.20 30.72
N ASP A 434 -3.65 6.07 31.50
CA ASP A 434 -2.29 6.51 31.15
C ASP A 434 -1.36 5.33 30.87
N SER A 435 -1.30 4.91 29.60
CA SER A 435 -0.33 3.91 29.13
C SER A 435 1.06 4.53 28.96
N ARG A 436 2.09 3.88 29.49
CA ARG A 436 3.50 4.17 29.22
C ARG A 436 4.03 3.26 28.10
N PRO A 437 4.03 3.69 26.82
CA PRO A 437 4.48 2.85 25.71
C PRO A 437 5.98 2.48 25.78
N ASP A 438 6.75 3.22 26.57
CA ASP A 438 8.14 3.00 26.94
C ASP A 438 8.37 1.76 27.84
N LEU A 439 7.32 1.13 28.36
CA LEU A 439 7.42 -0.12 29.12
C LEU A 439 7.85 -1.32 28.26
N PHE A 440 7.51 -1.32 26.98
CA PHE A 440 7.78 -2.44 26.08
C PHE A 440 8.94 -2.08 25.14
N PRO A 441 10.11 -2.75 25.26
CA PRO A 441 11.20 -2.51 24.33
C PRO A 441 10.75 -2.82 22.90
N TYR A 442 11.14 -1.95 21.98
CA TYR A 442 11.04 -2.20 20.55
C TYR A 442 12.45 -2.41 20.01
N TYR A 443 12.69 -3.51 19.33
CA TYR A 443 13.95 -3.74 18.64
C TYR A 443 13.71 -4.11 17.17
N CYS A 444 14.67 -3.74 16.34
CA CYS A 444 14.60 -4.00 14.90
C CYS A 444 15.48 -5.19 14.54
N LEU A 445 14.88 -6.22 13.93
CA LEU A 445 15.57 -7.45 13.49
C LEU A 445 16.59 -7.16 12.38
N ALA A 446 16.28 -6.20 11.51
CA ALA A 446 17.15 -5.70 10.46
C ALA A 446 17.35 -4.19 10.63
N PRO A 447 18.30 -3.75 11.46
CA PRO A 447 18.55 -2.32 11.65
C PRO A 447 19.12 -1.63 10.38
N TRP A 448 19.38 -2.40 9.33
CA TRP A 448 19.72 -1.93 7.99
C TRP A 448 18.51 -2.06 7.05
N LEU A 449 18.44 -1.21 6.02
CA LEU A 449 17.29 -1.09 5.10
C LEU A 449 17.07 -2.28 4.14
N MET A 450 18.01 -3.21 4.03
CA MET A 450 17.99 -4.28 3.01
C MET A 450 17.89 -5.69 3.62
N ASP A 451 16.94 -6.51 3.19
CA ASP A 451 16.67 -7.85 3.74
C ASP A 451 17.67 -8.97 3.36
N VAL A 452 18.96 -8.63 3.17
CA VAL A 452 19.96 -9.53 2.56
C VAL A 452 20.64 -10.50 3.55
N PHE A 453 20.35 -10.42 4.86
CA PHE A 453 21.16 -11.10 5.90
C PHE A 453 20.37 -11.94 6.91
N LEU A 454 19.47 -12.80 6.44
CA LEU A 454 18.59 -13.63 7.28
C LEU A 454 19.32 -14.38 8.42
N GLY A 455 20.50 -14.95 8.14
CA GLY A 455 21.28 -15.70 9.14
C GLY A 455 21.83 -14.83 10.29
N GLU A 456 22.28 -13.62 10.00
CA GLU A 456 22.77 -12.69 11.02
C GLU A 456 21.61 -12.05 11.80
N LYS A 457 20.47 -11.79 11.13
CA LYS A 457 19.23 -11.38 11.81
C LYS A 457 18.82 -12.40 12.87
N GLY A 458 18.82 -13.69 12.51
CA GLY A 458 18.49 -14.78 13.43
C GLY A 458 19.43 -14.83 14.63
N LYS A 459 20.76 -14.74 14.42
CA LYS A 459 21.74 -14.72 15.51
C LYS A 459 21.56 -13.52 16.44
N PHE A 460 21.34 -12.34 15.88
CA PHE A 460 21.08 -11.14 16.67
C PHE A 460 19.81 -11.29 17.52
N MET A 461 18.71 -11.72 16.90
CA MET A 461 17.44 -11.98 17.57
C MET A 461 17.62 -12.94 18.75
N TRP A 462 18.27 -14.08 18.53
CA TRP A 462 18.51 -15.08 19.57
C TRP A 462 19.38 -14.55 20.71
N ARG A 463 20.43 -13.78 20.40
CA ARG A 463 21.27 -13.14 21.43
C ARG A 463 20.47 -12.12 22.23
N TYR A 464 19.69 -11.27 21.56
CA TYR A 464 18.85 -10.26 22.20
C TYR A 464 17.83 -10.91 23.15
N ILE A 465 17.06 -11.89 22.68
CA ILE A 465 16.06 -12.62 23.49
C ILE A 465 16.71 -13.28 24.72
N ARG A 466 17.92 -13.84 24.59
CA ARG A 466 18.65 -14.43 25.71
C ARG A 466 19.06 -13.42 26.78
N LEU A 467 19.34 -12.18 26.39
CA LEU A 467 19.71 -11.09 27.30
C LEU A 467 18.50 -10.56 28.05
N VAL A 468 17.44 -10.18 27.32
CA VAL A 468 16.26 -9.53 27.92
C VAL A 468 15.24 -10.51 28.49
N ARG A 469 15.31 -11.79 28.10
CA ARG A 469 14.51 -12.90 28.62
C ARG A 469 13.01 -12.57 28.68
N PRO A 470 12.37 -12.23 27.54
CA PRO A 470 10.95 -11.90 27.52
C PRO A 470 10.11 -13.04 28.10
N MET A 471 9.03 -12.68 28.77
CA MET A 471 7.97 -13.64 29.11
C MET A 471 7.09 -13.96 27.91
N VAL A 472 6.88 -12.97 27.03
CA VAL A 472 6.11 -13.06 25.79
C VAL A 472 6.91 -12.50 24.61
#